data_AF-A0A2J7R821-F1
#
_entry.id   AF-A0A2J7R821-F1
#
_cell.length_a   1.000
_cell.length_b   1.000
_cell.length_c   1.000
_cell.angle_alpha   90.00
_cell.angle_beta   90.00
_cell.angle_gamma   90.00
#
_symmetry.space_group_name_H-M   'P 1'
#
loop_
_entity.id
_entity.type
_entity.pdbx_description
1 polymer ?
#
loop_
_entity_poly.entity_id
_entity_poly.type
_entity_poly.pdbx_seq_one_letter_code
_entity_poly.pdbx_strand_id
1 'polypeptide(L)'
;MWTFVLVKDDQDDIRMKSHGLRACQDREDCCLVVFVCLLIVSISSATMCDNYVEEGAAEALQKVAEGNVHFTTSLYKAVSSKDGNVLISPVSVELVLALAYMGAAGSTAEQIASALHLPLDREDVKTGFAALLGSLKSSEDMTLEIANKVFSQINYSILPEYRAVAEKFFLSGAQELDFADGEGSRKVINSWVESKTNNKIKDLIPSGVLNDLTRLVLVNAVYFKGLWHSPFSAANTVPNEFHLSSRESKMVPMMCKTDDFGYLTSQELDADILEMPYKVGLIYAC
;
A
#
# COMPACT_ATOMS: atom_id res chain seq x y z
N MET A 1 -26.02 3.56 -13.76
CA MET A 1 -25.16 4.63 -14.31
C MET A 1 -24.66 5.44 -13.14
N TRP A 2 -23.56 4.99 -12.55
CA TRP A 2 -23.03 5.53 -11.30
C TRP A 2 -21.82 6.43 -11.61
N THR A 3 -21.84 7.64 -11.07
CA THR A 3 -20.77 8.64 -11.22
C THR A 3 -19.84 8.57 -10.01
N PHE A 4 -18.55 8.34 -10.25
CA PHE A 4 -17.51 8.35 -9.22
C PHE A 4 -17.25 9.77 -8.70
N VAL A 5 -16.93 9.90 -7.41
CA VAL A 5 -16.50 11.17 -6.79
C VAL A 5 -15.13 10.97 -6.16
N LEU A 6 -14.09 11.56 -6.76
CA LEU A 6 -12.89 11.87 -5.98
C LEU A 6 -13.12 13.25 -5.39
N VAL A 7 -13.18 13.34 -4.06
CA VAL A 7 -13.29 14.62 -3.37
C VAL A 7 -11.91 15.28 -3.38
N LYS A 8 -11.81 16.41 -4.08
CA LYS A 8 -10.66 17.32 -4.04
C LYS A 8 -10.73 18.16 -2.76
N ASP A 9 -9.72 18.08 -1.90
CA ASP A 9 -9.54 19.05 -0.80
C ASP A 9 -8.83 20.31 -1.33
N ASP A 10 -8.90 21.42 -0.57
CA ASP A 10 -8.34 22.75 -0.91
C ASP A 10 -6.80 22.77 -1.11
N GLN A 11 -6.13 21.61 -1.00
CA GLN A 11 -4.69 21.40 -1.19
C GLN A 11 -4.33 20.42 -2.32
N ASP A 12 -5.24 20.14 -3.27
CA ASP A 12 -5.04 19.15 -4.34
C ASP A 12 -4.76 17.72 -3.82
N ASP A 13 -5.26 17.37 -2.63
CA ASP A 13 -5.15 16.04 -2.04
C ASP A 13 -6.50 15.30 -2.11
N ILE A 14 -6.43 13.97 -2.33
CA ILE A 14 -7.57 13.06 -2.18
C ILE A 14 -7.66 12.66 -0.71
N ARG A 15 -8.74 13.05 -0.01
CA ARG A 15 -9.06 12.55 1.33
C ARG A 15 -10.43 11.88 1.34
N MET A 16 -10.50 10.65 1.86
CA MET A 16 -11.77 10.08 2.30
C MET A 16 -12.11 10.63 3.69
N LYS A 17 -13.17 11.43 3.81
CA LYS A 17 -13.72 11.86 5.12
C LYS A 17 -14.73 10.83 5.61
N SER A 18 -14.48 10.22 6.77
CA SER A 18 -15.50 9.48 7.50
C SER A 18 -16.38 10.45 8.30
N HIS A 19 -17.69 10.31 8.21
CA HIS A 19 -18.59 10.67 9.30
C HIS A 19 -19.21 9.35 9.72
N GLY A 20 -18.90 8.91 10.95
CA GLY A 20 -19.46 7.68 11.47
C GLY A 20 -20.96 7.82 11.65
N LEU A 21 -21.71 6.76 11.34
CA LEU A 21 -22.91 6.32 12.05
C LEU A 21 -23.32 4.91 11.58
N ARG A 22 -24.13 4.28 12.42
CA ARG A 22 -24.33 2.83 12.59
C ARG A 22 -25.24 2.18 11.54
N ALA A 23 -24.85 0.95 11.19
CA ALA A 23 -25.62 -0.23 10.80
C ALA A 23 -27.12 -0.08 10.46
N CYS A 24 -27.49 -0.58 9.29
CA CYS A 24 -28.76 -1.30 9.14
C CYS A 24 -28.55 -2.52 8.22
N GLN A 25 -28.82 -3.71 8.77
CA GLN A 25 -28.98 -4.96 8.05
C GLN A 25 -30.11 -4.81 7.02
N ASP A 26 -29.79 -4.97 5.75
CA ASP A 26 -30.55 -5.84 4.83
C ASP A 26 -29.73 -6.03 3.55
N ARG A 27 -29.59 -7.30 3.15
CA ARG A 27 -29.01 -7.70 1.87
C ARG A 27 -29.99 -7.32 0.76
N GLU A 28 -29.53 -6.47 -0.13
CA GLU A 28 -29.57 -6.59 -1.59
C GLU A 28 -28.98 -5.27 -2.14
N ASP A 29 -28.00 -5.39 -3.04
CA ASP A 29 -27.30 -4.30 -3.74
C ASP A 29 -26.22 -3.53 -2.94
N CYS A 30 -25.08 -4.20 -2.67
CA CYS A 30 -23.80 -3.53 -2.38
C CYS A 30 -22.78 -3.89 -3.46
N CYS A 31 -22.59 -3.03 -4.47
CA CYS A 31 -21.53 -3.16 -5.47
C CYS A 31 -20.18 -2.76 -4.86
N LEU A 32 -19.28 -3.75 -4.78
CA LEU A 32 -17.95 -3.67 -4.19
C LEU A 32 -16.96 -3.07 -5.20
N VAL A 33 -16.31 -1.95 -4.87
CA VAL A 33 -15.26 -1.35 -5.72
C VAL A 33 -13.90 -1.94 -5.33
N VAL A 34 -13.22 -2.55 -6.30
CA VAL A 34 -11.90 -3.19 -6.14
C VAL A 34 -10.86 -2.32 -6.84
N PHE A 35 -9.95 -1.70 -6.07
CA PHE A 35 -8.75 -1.07 -6.62
C PHE A 35 -7.69 -2.16 -6.85
N VAL A 36 -7.40 -2.49 -8.11
CA VAL A 36 -6.25 -3.34 -8.49
C VAL A 36 -5.29 -2.51 -9.34
N CYS A 37 -4.13 -2.17 -8.78
CA CYS A 37 -3.01 -1.63 -9.56
C CYS A 37 -2.23 -2.80 -10.17
N LEU A 38 -2.31 -2.99 -11.49
CA LEU A 38 -1.47 -3.95 -12.22
C LEU A 38 -0.34 -3.19 -12.92
N LEU A 39 0.91 -3.56 -12.63
CA LEU A 39 2.10 -3.05 -13.33
C LEU A 39 2.47 -4.01 -14.47
N ILE A 40 2.47 -3.54 -15.71
CA ILE A 40 2.98 -4.30 -16.87
C ILE A 40 4.29 -3.63 -17.34
N VAL A 41 5.38 -4.39 -17.36
CA VAL A 41 6.72 -3.92 -17.83
C VAL A 41 7.04 -4.59 -19.17
N SER A 42 7.40 -3.80 -20.19
CA SER A 42 7.86 -4.28 -21.49
C SER A 42 9.38 -4.10 -21.65
N ILE A 43 10.08 -5.16 -22.11
CA ILE A 43 11.55 -5.25 -22.14
C ILE A 43 12.07 -5.15 -23.59
N SER A 44 13.11 -4.34 -23.82
CA SER A 44 13.94 -4.34 -25.05
C SER A 44 15.41 -4.56 -24.69
N SER A 45 16.14 -5.29 -25.54
CA SER A 45 17.37 -6.03 -25.21
C SER A 45 18.70 -5.33 -25.57
N ALA A 46 19.70 -5.37 -24.65
CA ALA A 46 21.09 -5.86 -24.85
C ALA A 46 22.10 -5.40 -23.75
N THR A 47 22.83 -6.34 -23.09
CA THR A 47 24.30 -6.45 -22.83
C THR A 47 24.62 -7.65 -21.88
N MET A 48 25.42 -8.63 -22.33
CA MET A 48 25.41 -10.04 -21.86
C MET A 48 26.05 -10.42 -20.49
N CYS A 49 26.43 -9.48 -19.62
CA CYS A 49 26.84 -9.81 -18.22
C CYS A 49 26.01 -9.03 -17.19
N ASP A 50 25.71 -7.76 -17.46
CA ASP A 50 24.70 -7.01 -16.71
C ASP A 50 23.29 -7.58 -16.94
N ASN A 51 23.02 -8.10 -18.15
CA ASN A 51 21.75 -8.76 -18.46
C ASN A 51 21.47 -9.98 -17.58
N TYR A 52 22.46 -10.81 -17.19
CA TYR A 52 22.15 -11.99 -16.36
C TYR A 52 21.74 -11.60 -14.93
N VAL A 53 22.34 -10.53 -14.38
CA VAL A 53 21.98 -10.01 -13.05
C VAL A 53 20.65 -9.26 -13.10
N GLU A 54 20.39 -8.50 -14.16
CA GLU A 54 19.09 -7.85 -14.38
C GLU A 54 17.96 -8.84 -14.70
N GLU A 55 18.24 -9.91 -15.46
CA GLU A 55 17.28 -10.97 -15.81
C GLU A 55 16.89 -11.79 -14.58
N GLY A 56 17.86 -12.16 -13.73
CA GLY A 56 17.57 -12.82 -12.45
C GLY A 56 16.78 -11.93 -11.48
N ALA A 57 17.07 -10.62 -11.44
CA ALA A 57 16.30 -9.68 -10.63
C ALA A 57 14.88 -9.47 -11.16
N ALA A 58 14.69 -9.45 -12.49
CA ALA A 58 13.39 -9.36 -13.13
C ALA A 58 12.53 -10.61 -12.88
N GLU A 59 13.13 -11.81 -12.97
CA GLU A 59 12.44 -13.07 -12.65
C GLU A 59 12.04 -13.11 -11.17
N ALA A 60 12.93 -12.74 -10.26
CA ALA A 60 12.63 -12.67 -8.83
C ALA A 60 11.53 -11.65 -8.52
N LEU A 61 11.55 -10.49 -9.17
CA LEU A 61 10.49 -9.48 -9.09
C LEU A 61 9.15 -10.05 -9.55
N GLN A 62 9.13 -10.76 -10.68
CA GLN A 62 7.91 -11.36 -11.21
C GLN A 62 7.31 -12.36 -10.21
N LYS A 63 8.12 -13.25 -9.64
CA LYS A 63 7.64 -14.23 -8.64
C LYS A 63 7.04 -13.55 -7.40
N VAL A 64 7.68 -12.48 -6.91
CA VAL A 64 7.14 -11.68 -5.79
C VAL A 64 5.84 -10.98 -6.19
N ALA A 65 5.76 -10.41 -7.40
CA ALA A 65 4.56 -9.74 -7.89
C ALA A 65 3.37 -10.69 -8.06
N GLU A 66 3.61 -11.91 -8.57
CA GLU A 66 2.58 -12.95 -8.67
C GLU A 66 2.06 -13.35 -7.28
N GLY A 67 2.95 -13.51 -6.30
CA GLY A 67 2.57 -13.73 -4.90
C GLY A 67 1.72 -12.58 -4.33
N ASN A 68 2.12 -11.34 -4.60
CA ASN A 68 1.40 -10.15 -4.16
C ASN A 68 -0.04 -10.09 -4.70
N VAL A 69 -0.30 -10.51 -5.93
CA VAL A 69 -1.67 -10.55 -6.49
C VAL A 69 -2.58 -11.47 -5.67
N HIS A 70 -2.09 -12.66 -5.30
CA HIS A 70 -2.83 -13.61 -4.48
C HIS A 70 -3.01 -13.12 -3.04
N PHE A 71 -1.94 -12.58 -2.45
CA PHE A 71 -1.98 -11.99 -1.12
C PHE A 71 -2.95 -10.81 -1.04
N THR A 72 -2.90 -9.88 -2.00
CA THR A 72 -3.78 -8.71 -2.10
C THR A 72 -5.24 -9.12 -2.13
N THR A 73 -5.58 -10.11 -2.94
CA THR A 73 -6.95 -10.63 -3.04
C THR A 73 -7.44 -11.18 -1.70
N SER A 74 -6.60 -11.96 -1.01
CA SER A 74 -6.93 -12.57 0.29
C SER A 74 -7.04 -11.52 1.40
N LEU A 75 -6.10 -10.58 1.43
CA LEU A 75 -6.06 -9.47 2.38
C LEU A 75 -7.30 -8.58 2.22
N TYR A 76 -7.63 -8.18 0.99
CA TYR A 76 -8.81 -7.37 0.73
C TYR A 76 -10.09 -8.05 1.21
N LYS A 77 -10.29 -9.34 0.91
CA LYS A 77 -11.44 -10.12 1.43
C LYS A 77 -11.51 -10.14 2.96
N ALA A 78 -10.36 -10.23 3.63
CA ALA A 78 -10.31 -10.21 5.08
C ALA A 78 -10.71 -8.86 5.66
N VAL A 79 -10.27 -7.74 5.06
CA VAL A 79 -10.52 -6.40 5.59
C VAL A 79 -11.84 -5.77 5.13
N SER A 80 -12.36 -6.14 3.95
CA SER A 80 -13.62 -5.63 3.40
C SER A 80 -14.87 -6.23 4.04
N SER A 81 -14.69 -7.23 4.92
CA SER A 81 -15.77 -7.84 5.70
C SER A 81 -16.40 -6.92 6.76
N LYS A 82 -15.85 -5.71 6.94
CA LYS A 82 -16.29 -4.73 7.94
C LYS A 82 -16.99 -3.55 7.29
N ASP A 83 -18.02 -3.03 7.96
CA ASP A 83 -18.72 -1.83 7.52
C ASP A 83 -17.77 -0.62 7.48
N GLY A 84 -17.85 0.16 6.39
CA GLY A 84 -17.11 1.40 6.21
C GLY A 84 -16.20 1.42 4.98
N ASN A 85 -15.54 2.55 4.77
CA ASN A 85 -14.59 2.72 3.66
C ASN A 85 -13.27 2.05 4.03
N VAL A 86 -12.72 1.25 3.11
CA VAL A 86 -11.43 0.60 3.25
C VAL A 86 -10.45 1.20 2.26
N LEU A 87 -9.30 1.65 2.76
CA LEU A 87 -8.14 2.00 1.96
C LEU A 87 -6.95 1.20 2.50
N ILE A 88 -6.27 0.48 1.61
CA ILE A 88 -5.16 -0.39 1.99
C ILE A 88 -4.05 -0.35 0.94
N SER A 89 -2.81 -0.45 1.38
CA SER A 89 -1.66 -0.72 0.53
C SER A 89 -1.20 -2.17 0.77
N PRO A 90 -1.54 -3.11 -0.11
CA PRO A 90 -1.14 -4.51 0.07
C PRO A 90 0.39 -4.68 0.09
N VAL A 91 1.10 -3.98 -0.80
CA VAL A 91 2.58 -3.99 -0.86
C VAL A 91 3.20 -3.52 0.45
N SER A 92 2.63 -2.50 1.11
CA SER A 92 3.10 -2.03 2.42
C SER A 92 3.02 -3.13 3.49
N VAL A 93 1.89 -3.83 3.57
CA VAL A 93 1.68 -4.92 4.54
C VAL A 93 2.61 -6.09 4.23
N GLU A 94 2.75 -6.43 2.95
CA GLU A 94 3.64 -7.48 2.49
C GLU A 94 5.10 -7.20 2.83
N LEU A 95 5.60 -5.98 2.63
CA LEU A 95 6.99 -5.60 2.96
C LEU A 95 7.31 -5.82 4.45
N VAL A 96 6.39 -5.44 5.35
CA VAL A 96 6.58 -5.62 6.80
C VAL A 96 6.59 -7.11 7.17
N LEU A 97 5.68 -7.89 6.59
CA LEU A 97 5.61 -9.32 6.85
C LEU A 97 6.79 -10.07 6.23
N ALA A 98 7.29 -9.65 5.07
CA ALA A 98 8.51 -10.17 4.45
C ALA A 98 9.76 -9.87 5.30
N LEU A 99 9.84 -8.67 5.90
CA LEU A 99 10.86 -8.35 6.91
C LEU A 99 10.78 -9.28 8.13
N ALA A 100 9.57 -9.61 8.60
CA ALA A 100 9.40 -10.60 9.66
C ALA A 100 9.84 -12.00 9.21
N TYR A 101 9.48 -12.41 8.00
CA TYR A 101 9.88 -13.69 7.40
C TYR A 101 11.40 -13.88 7.32
N MET A 102 12.14 -12.82 6.99
CA MET A 102 13.61 -12.86 6.94
C MET A 102 14.25 -13.19 8.30
N GLY A 103 13.60 -12.84 9.40
CA GLY A 103 14.05 -13.15 10.77
C GLY A 103 13.42 -14.40 11.37
N ALA A 104 12.38 -14.95 10.73
CA ALA A 104 11.65 -16.10 11.22
C ALA A 104 12.28 -17.43 10.80
N ALA A 105 12.03 -18.47 11.60
CA ALA A 105 12.43 -19.85 11.34
C ALA A 105 11.30 -20.84 11.66
N GLY A 106 11.44 -22.08 11.18
CA GLY A 106 10.48 -23.17 11.39
C GLY A 106 9.07 -22.82 10.93
N SER A 107 8.07 -23.26 11.69
CA SER A 107 6.64 -23.09 11.36
C SER A 107 6.22 -21.62 11.21
N THR A 108 6.85 -20.70 11.94
CA THR A 108 6.52 -19.27 11.83
C THR A 108 6.90 -18.75 10.44
N ALA A 109 8.09 -19.12 9.94
CA ALA A 109 8.53 -18.72 8.62
C ALA A 109 7.66 -19.35 7.52
N GLU A 110 7.30 -20.62 7.67
CA GLU A 110 6.44 -21.34 6.73
C GLU A 110 5.05 -20.70 6.62
N GLN A 111 4.45 -20.33 7.75
CA GLN A 111 3.14 -19.67 7.78
C GLN A 111 3.17 -18.29 7.12
N ILE A 112 4.20 -17.47 7.40
CA ILE A 112 4.33 -16.15 6.77
C ILE A 112 4.54 -16.31 5.25
N ALA A 113 5.45 -17.19 4.83
CA ALA A 113 5.70 -17.43 3.40
C ALA A 113 4.46 -17.93 2.67
N SER A 114 3.71 -18.84 3.26
CA SER A 114 2.47 -19.36 2.67
C SER A 114 1.39 -18.28 2.59
N ALA A 115 1.24 -17.43 3.60
CA ALA A 115 0.22 -16.38 3.61
C ALA A 115 0.51 -15.28 2.58
N LEU A 116 1.79 -14.97 2.38
CA LEU A 116 2.25 -13.99 1.40
C LEU A 116 2.45 -14.57 -0.01
N HIS A 117 2.30 -15.89 -0.18
CA HIS A 117 2.61 -16.59 -1.44
C HIS A 117 4.04 -16.33 -1.93
N LEU A 118 5.01 -16.31 -1.00
CA LEU A 118 6.40 -16.03 -1.34
C LEU A 118 7.05 -17.15 -2.17
N PRO A 119 8.06 -16.81 -3.00
CA PRO A 119 8.97 -17.78 -3.60
C PRO A 119 9.55 -18.75 -2.56
N LEU A 120 9.79 -20.00 -2.98
CA LEU A 120 10.41 -21.01 -2.12
C LEU A 120 11.86 -20.66 -1.77
N ASP A 121 12.59 -20.04 -2.70
CA ASP A 121 13.95 -19.58 -2.47
C ASP A 121 13.96 -18.22 -1.75
N ARG A 122 14.62 -18.15 -0.60
CA ARG A 122 14.80 -16.90 0.15
C ARG A 122 15.66 -15.88 -0.61
N GLU A 123 16.52 -16.30 -1.52
CA GLU A 123 17.28 -15.37 -2.37
C GLU A 123 16.37 -14.67 -3.39
N ASP A 124 15.43 -15.41 -3.99
CA ASP A 124 14.40 -14.84 -4.86
C ASP A 124 13.53 -13.84 -4.09
N VAL A 125 13.17 -14.14 -2.83
CA VAL A 125 12.43 -13.20 -1.97
C VAL A 125 13.21 -11.90 -1.78
N LYS A 126 14.47 -11.97 -1.35
CA LYS A 126 15.31 -10.79 -1.10
C LYS A 126 15.51 -9.96 -2.38
N THR A 127 15.89 -10.63 -3.47
CA THR A 127 16.17 -9.99 -4.76
C THR A 127 14.91 -9.37 -5.35
N GLY A 128 13.78 -10.09 -5.29
CA GLY A 128 12.50 -9.62 -5.79
C GLY A 128 11.96 -8.40 -5.05
N PHE A 129 12.02 -8.37 -3.70
CA PHE A 129 11.63 -7.16 -2.95
C PHE A 129 12.59 -5.99 -3.16
N ALA A 130 13.90 -6.25 -3.32
CA ALA A 130 14.85 -5.19 -3.65
C ALA A 130 14.60 -4.61 -5.04
N ALA A 131 14.29 -5.46 -6.03
CA ALA A 131 13.91 -5.04 -7.36
C ALA A 131 12.57 -4.28 -7.37
N LEU A 132 11.60 -4.71 -6.56
CA LEU A 132 10.31 -4.02 -6.37
C LEU A 132 10.51 -2.62 -5.79
N LEU A 133 11.24 -2.50 -4.67
CA LEU A 133 11.54 -1.20 -4.08
C LEU A 133 12.40 -0.33 -5.01
N GLY A 134 13.28 -0.97 -5.80
CA GLY A 134 14.07 -0.32 -6.84
C GLY A 134 13.24 0.21 -8.01
N SER A 135 12.12 -0.42 -8.36
CA SER A 135 11.23 0.06 -9.42
C SER A 135 10.25 1.14 -8.94
N LEU A 136 9.91 1.13 -7.64
CA LEU A 136 9.03 2.11 -7.00
C LEU A 136 9.78 3.40 -6.65
N LYS A 137 10.04 4.23 -7.66
CA LYS A 137 10.72 5.53 -7.47
C LYS A 137 9.78 6.71 -7.61
N SER A 138 10.02 7.73 -6.78
CA SER A 138 9.46 9.07 -6.99
C SER A 138 9.96 9.67 -8.31
N SER A 139 9.12 10.47 -8.95
CA SER A 139 9.47 11.32 -10.10
C SER A 139 8.98 12.75 -9.87
N GLU A 140 9.21 13.64 -10.84
CA GLU A 140 8.75 15.04 -10.75
C GLU A 140 7.22 15.16 -10.67
N ASP A 141 6.50 14.31 -11.40
CA ASP A 141 5.02 14.31 -11.45
C ASP A 141 4.36 13.37 -10.44
N MET A 142 5.15 12.64 -9.64
CA MET A 142 4.66 11.70 -8.63
C MET A 142 5.61 11.59 -7.46
N THR A 143 5.13 11.95 -6.28
CA THR A 143 5.82 11.66 -5.03
C THR A 143 5.41 10.27 -4.54
N LEU A 144 6.38 9.36 -4.48
CA LEU A 144 6.24 8.07 -3.82
C LEU A 144 7.37 7.91 -2.80
N GLU A 145 7.00 7.86 -1.53
CA GLU A 145 7.92 7.61 -0.42
C GLU A 145 7.51 6.30 0.24
N ILE A 146 8.44 5.34 0.28
CA ILE A 146 8.28 4.09 1.01
C ILE A 146 9.44 4.02 1.99
N ALA A 147 9.13 3.85 3.27
CA ALA A 147 10.13 3.75 4.33
C ALA A 147 9.80 2.59 5.25
N ASN A 148 10.81 1.76 5.52
CA ASN A 148 10.73 0.65 6.44
C ASN A 148 11.65 0.91 7.63
N LYS A 149 11.24 0.48 8.82
CA LYS A 149 12.12 0.51 9.99
C LYS A 149 11.77 -0.57 11.01
N VAL A 150 12.81 -1.15 11.57
CA VAL A 150 12.75 -2.10 12.68
C VAL A 150 13.12 -1.36 13.96
N PHE A 151 12.26 -1.44 14.97
CA PHE A 151 12.54 -0.94 16.31
C PHE A 151 12.62 -2.12 17.28
N SER A 152 13.75 -2.30 17.96
CA SER A 152 13.95 -3.36 18.95
C SER A 152 14.14 -2.80 20.36
N GLN A 153 13.84 -3.60 21.38
CA GLN A 153 14.12 -3.24 22.76
C GLN A 153 15.64 -3.12 22.99
N ILE A 154 16.09 -2.13 23.78
CA ILE A 154 17.47 -2.08 24.27
C ILE A 154 17.82 -3.40 24.97
N ASN A 155 19.02 -3.92 24.72
CA ASN A 155 19.49 -5.24 25.15
C ASN A 155 18.83 -6.44 24.44
N TYR A 156 18.04 -6.19 23.39
CA TYR A 156 17.58 -7.19 22.42
C TYR A 156 18.17 -6.87 21.05
N SER A 157 19.50 -6.95 20.96
CA SER A 157 20.22 -6.56 19.74
C SER A 157 19.86 -7.45 18.57
N ILE A 158 19.59 -6.80 17.44
CA ILE A 158 19.29 -7.45 16.17
C ILE A 158 20.58 -8.06 15.61
N LEU A 159 20.48 -9.32 15.14
CA LEU A 159 21.60 -10.03 14.53
C LEU A 159 22.19 -9.22 13.35
N PRO A 160 23.51 -9.04 13.27
CA PRO A 160 24.15 -8.28 12.20
C PRO A 160 23.78 -8.77 10.80
N GLU A 161 23.61 -10.08 10.62
CA GLU A 161 23.24 -10.71 9.35
C GLU A 161 21.82 -10.31 8.93
N TYR A 162 20.87 -10.30 9.87
CA TYR A 162 19.50 -9.85 9.61
C TYR A 162 19.48 -8.36 9.28
N ARG A 163 20.23 -7.55 10.04
CA ARG A 163 20.33 -6.11 9.79
C ARG A 163 20.83 -5.81 8.38
N ALA A 164 21.87 -6.52 7.93
CA ALA A 164 22.40 -6.38 6.59
C ALA A 164 21.35 -6.73 5.51
N VAL A 165 20.53 -7.76 5.74
CA VAL A 165 19.43 -8.11 4.83
C VAL A 165 18.35 -7.01 4.80
N ALA A 166 17.91 -6.55 5.97
CA ALA A 166 16.88 -5.51 6.09
C ALA A 166 17.31 -4.19 5.44
N GLU A 167 18.55 -3.77 5.65
CA GLU A 167 19.09 -2.53 5.07
C GLU A 167 19.28 -2.66 3.55
N LYS A 168 19.87 -3.76 3.07
CA LYS A 168 20.20 -3.95 1.66
C LYS A 168 18.99 -4.20 0.77
N PHE A 169 18.07 -5.05 1.19
CA PHE A 169 17.00 -5.56 0.32
C PHE A 169 15.63 -4.94 0.59
N PHE A 170 15.42 -4.33 1.77
CA PHE A 170 14.12 -3.78 2.17
C PHE A 170 14.15 -2.28 2.47
N LEU A 171 15.30 -1.61 2.26
CA LEU A 171 15.49 -0.20 2.62
C LEU A 171 15.09 0.09 4.07
N SER A 172 15.32 -0.88 4.96
CA SER A 172 14.87 -0.84 6.35
C SER A 172 16.03 -0.61 7.30
N GLY A 173 16.03 0.55 7.96
CA GLY A 173 16.94 0.78 9.07
C GLY A 173 16.53 -0.01 10.32
N ALA A 174 17.47 -0.14 11.25
CA ALA A 174 17.23 -0.68 12.59
C ALA A 174 17.57 0.36 13.66
N GLN A 175 16.74 0.46 14.69
CA GLN A 175 16.96 1.33 15.84
C GLN A 175 16.54 0.63 17.14
N GLU A 176 17.38 0.72 18.17
CA GLU A 176 17.01 0.28 19.51
C GLU A 176 16.25 1.40 20.25
N LEU A 177 15.20 1.03 20.98
CA LEU A 177 14.39 1.90 21.83
C LEU A 177 14.20 1.26 23.20
N ASP A 178 13.91 2.07 24.21
CA ASP A 178 13.49 1.57 25.51
C ASP A 178 11.96 1.55 25.62
N PHE A 179 11.34 0.42 25.32
CA PHE A 179 9.90 0.21 25.48
C PHE A 179 9.45 0.12 26.95
N ALA A 180 10.37 0.05 27.93
CA ALA A 180 10.00 0.32 29.32
C ALA A 180 9.47 1.77 29.48
N ASP A 181 10.00 2.71 28.68
CA ASP A 181 9.35 3.99 28.38
C ASP A 181 8.50 3.87 27.11
N GLY A 182 7.35 3.21 27.24
CA GLY A 182 6.42 2.98 26.13
C GLY A 182 5.94 4.28 25.45
N GLU A 183 5.74 5.35 26.21
CA GLU A 183 5.29 6.65 25.67
C GLU A 183 6.42 7.40 24.96
N GLY A 184 7.64 7.38 25.50
CA GLY A 184 8.82 7.90 24.82
C GLY A 184 9.08 7.18 23.49
N SER A 185 9.04 5.84 23.51
CA SER A 185 9.18 5.02 22.31
C SER A 185 8.07 5.28 21.28
N ARG A 186 6.81 5.40 21.74
CA ARG A 186 5.67 5.74 20.87
C ARG A 186 5.89 7.05 20.14
N LYS A 187 6.34 8.10 20.85
CA LYS A 187 6.63 9.41 20.25
C LYS A 187 7.75 9.31 19.21
N VAL A 188 8.82 8.58 19.50
CA VAL A 188 9.92 8.40 18.53
C VAL A 188 9.43 7.74 17.25
N ILE A 189 8.64 6.66 17.36
CA ILE A 189 8.11 5.94 16.21
C ILE A 189 7.14 6.84 15.42
N ASN A 190 6.19 7.48 16.09
CA ASN A 190 5.20 8.34 15.41
C ASN A 190 5.85 9.55 14.72
N SER A 191 6.83 10.21 15.36
CA SER A 191 7.58 11.31 14.73
C SER A 191 8.37 10.85 13.49
N TRP A 192 8.94 9.64 13.55
CA TRP A 192 9.62 9.06 12.38
C TRP A 192 8.63 8.82 11.23
N VAL A 193 7.48 8.20 11.50
CA VAL A 193 6.42 7.98 10.49
C VAL A 193 5.90 9.29 9.92
N GLU A 194 5.65 10.28 10.77
CA GLU A 194 5.18 11.61 10.35
C GLU A 194 6.17 12.25 9.37
N SER A 195 7.47 12.17 9.66
CA SER A 195 8.54 12.69 8.78
C SER A 195 8.66 11.96 7.44
N LYS A 196 8.23 10.69 7.36
CA LYS A 196 8.28 9.85 6.14
C LYS A 196 6.99 9.87 5.33
N THR A 197 5.98 10.60 5.80
CA THR A 197 4.66 10.64 5.19
C THR A 197 4.19 12.07 4.91
N ASN A 198 5.14 13.00 4.77
CA ASN A 198 4.85 14.42 4.57
C ASN A 198 3.85 14.98 5.60
N ASN A 199 3.98 14.53 6.85
CA ASN A 199 3.13 14.86 7.98
C ASN A 199 1.64 14.46 7.83
N LYS A 200 1.31 13.53 6.93
CA LYS A 200 -0.07 13.06 6.70
C LYS A 200 -0.49 11.97 7.66
N ILE A 201 0.42 11.07 8.04
CA ILE A 201 0.16 10.04 9.03
C ILE A 201 0.73 10.49 10.37
N LYS A 202 -0.17 10.84 11.28
CA LYS A 202 0.14 11.21 12.66
C LYS A 202 -0.42 10.16 13.60
N ASP A 203 0.25 9.97 14.73
CA ASP A 203 -0.19 9.05 15.78
C ASP A 203 -0.51 7.63 15.28
N LEU A 204 0.35 7.08 14.38
CA LEU A 204 0.20 5.72 13.85
C LEU A 204 -0.02 4.70 14.96
N ILE A 205 0.79 4.80 16.03
CA ILE A 205 0.66 4.01 17.23
C ILE A 205 -0.13 4.81 18.27
N PRO A 206 -1.36 4.37 18.62
CA PRO A 206 -2.14 4.97 19.69
C PRO A 206 -1.47 4.84 21.06
N SER A 207 -1.85 5.72 21.99
CA SER A 207 -1.40 5.62 23.37
C SER A 207 -1.84 4.30 24.01
N GLY A 208 -1.00 3.73 24.87
CA GLY A 208 -1.27 2.47 25.58
C GLY A 208 -0.98 1.18 24.80
N VAL A 209 -0.60 1.26 23.52
CA VAL A 209 -0.25 0.08 22.70
C VAL A 209 1.14 -0.46 23.03
N LEU A 210 2.12 0.43 23.25
CA LEU A 210 3.47 0.04 23.63
C LEU A 210 3.61 -0.01 25.15
N ASN A 211 4.27 -1.05 25.64
CA ASN A 211 4.52 -1.28 27.06
C ASN A 211 5.86 -1.98 27.28
N ASP A 212 6.21 -2.20 28.55
CA ASP A 212 7.44 -2.84 29.01
C ASP A 212 7.62 -4.30 28.55
N LEU A 213 6.58 -4.95 28.03
CA LEU A 213 6.65 -6.28 27.40
C LEU A 213 6.92 -6.23 25.89
N THR A 214 6.90 -5.04 25.28
CA THR A 214 7.19 -4.88 23.85
C THR A 214 8.67 -5.17 23.58
N ARG A 215 8.97 -5.94 22.53
CA ARG A 215 10.35 -6.32 22.16
C ARG A 215 10.75 -5.91 20.75
N LEU A 216 9.78 -5.86 19.84
CA LEU A 216 10.01 -5.57 18.43
C LEU A 216 8.79 -4.85 17.87
N VAL A 217 9.01 -3.79 17.09
CA VAL A 217 7.99 -3.13 16.28
C VAL A 217 8.55 -2.98 14.87
N LEU A 218 7.84 -3.55 13.88
CA LEU A 218 8.15 -3.37 12.47
C LEU A 218 7.18 -2.34 11.90
N VAL A 219 7.71 -1.31 11.24
CA VAL A 219 6.91 -0.22 10.70
C VAL A 219 7.22 -0.04 9.22
N ASN A 220 6.16 0.01 8.41
CA ASN A 220 6.22 0.56 7.07
C ASN A 220 5.38 1.84 7.01
N ALA A 221 5.92 2.83 6.31
CA ALA A 221 5.25 4.08 6.00
C ALA A 221 5.27 4.27 4.49
N VAL A 222 4.09 4.46 3.89
CA VAL A 222 3.95 4.80 2.47
C VAL A 222 3.23 6.14 2.34
N TYR A 223 3.78 7.00 1.47
CA TYR A 223 3.12 8.19 0.99
C TYR A 223 3.13 8.19 -0.53
N PHE A 224 1.95 8.36 -1.12
CA PHE A 224 1.76 8.45 -2.56
C PHE A 224 0.98 9.72 -2.90
N LYS A 225 1.52 10.51 -3.82
CA LYS A 225 0.87 11.66 -4.44
C LYS A 225 1.24 11.69 -5.92
N GLY A 226 0.34 11.24 -6.77
CA GLY A 226 0.46 11.34 -8.23
C GLY A 226 -0.41 12.45 -8.81
N LEU A 227 0.08 13.10 -9.87
CA LEU A 227 -0.74 13.98 -10.69
C LEU A 227 -1.47 13.18 -11.77
N TRP A 228 -2.76 13.43 -11.97
CA TRP A 228 -3.50 12.87 -13.10
C TRP A 228 -2.85 13.25 -14.42
N HIS A 229 -2.81 12.32 -15.37
CA HIS A 229 -2.33 12.62 -16.73
C HIS A 229 -3.17 13.74 -17.37
N SER A 230 -4.50 13.60 -17.27
CA SER A 230 -5.49 14.62 -17.64
C SER A 230 -6.25 15.06 -16.36
N PRO A 231 -5.92 16.20 -15.74
CA PRO A 231 -6.54 16.64 -14.49
C PRO A 231 -7.98 17.13 -14.68
N PHE A 232 -8.78 17.02 -13.63
CA PHE A 232 -10.13 17.57 -13.61
C PHE A 232 -10.10 19.10 -13.47
N SER A 233 -10.96 19.79 -14.22
CA SER A 233 -11.17 21.23 -14.04
C SER A 233 -11.93 21.48 -12.73
N ALA A 234 -11.36 22.30 -11.84
CA ALA A 234 -12.02 22.66 -10.58
C ALA A 234 -13.36 23.38 -10.80
N ALA A 235 -13.53 24.07 -11.93
CA ALA A 235 -14.79 24.74 -12.30
C ALA A 235 -15.93 23.75 -12.60
N ASN A 236 -15.59 22.50 -12.90
CA ASN A 236 -16.56 21.44 -13.16
C ASN A 236 -16.87 20.59 -11.91
N THR A 237 -16.28 20.93 -10.75
CA THR A 237 -16.60 20.26 -9.49
C THR A 237 -17.83 20.90 -8.88
N VAL A 238 -18.95 20.17 -8.88
CA VAL A 238 -20.25 20.65 -8.39
C VAL A 238 -20.84 19.69 -7.37
N PRO A 239 -21.61 20.18 -6.37
CA PRO A 239 -22.34 19.30 -5.46
C PRO A 239 -23.29 18.37 -6.23
N ASN A 240 -23.21 17.07 -5.97
CA ASN A 240 -24.12 16.06 -6.53
C ASN A 240 -24.44 14.97 -5.50
N GLU A 241 -25.53 14.24 -5.71
CA GLU A 241 -25.95 13.16 -4.81
C GLU A 241 -25.03 11.93 -4.93
N PHE A 242 -24.58 11.43 -3.77
CA PHE A 242 -23.92 10.13 -3.62
C PHE A 242 -24.81 9.23 -2.78
N HIS A 243 -25.24 8.11 -3.33
CA HIS A 243 -26.13 7.18 -2.63
C HIS A 243 -25.30 6.22 -1.79
N LEU A 244 -25.48 6.28 -0.46
CA LEU A 244 -24.88 5.35 0.50
C LEU A 244 -25.64 4.02 0.54
N SER A 245 -26.93 4.07 0.20
CA SER A 245 -27.83 2.93 0.01
C SER A 245 -29.00 3.32 -0.88
N SER A 246 -29.94 2.41 -1.12
CA SER A 246 -31.21 2.70 -1.81
C SER A 246 -32.08 3.76 -1.11
N ARG A 247 -31.81 4.09 0.16
CA ARG A 247 -32.62 5.00 0.97
C ARG A 247 -31.87 6.22 1.51
N GLU A 248 -30.54 6.22 1.44
CA GLU A 248 -29.71 7.27 2.01
C GLU A 248 -28.80 7.85 0.94
N SER A 249 -28.84 9.17 0.77
CA SER A 249 -27.93 9.91 -0.10
C SER A 249 -27.34 11.12 0.62
N LYS A 250 -26.18 11.56 0.13
CA LYS A 250 -25.47 12.72 0.64
C LYS A 250 -24.94 13.56 -0.51
N MET A 251 -25.06 14.89 -0.41
CA MET A 251 -24.42 15.80 -1.35
C MET A 251 -22.91 15.81 -1.14
N VAL A 252 -22.15 15.55 -2.21
CA VAL A 252 -20.68 15.57 -2.22
C VAL A 252 -20.18 16.42 -3.40
N PRO A 253 -19.03 17.10 -3.29
CA PRO A 253 -18.42 17.77 -4.42
C PRO A 253 -17.95 16.73 -5.45
N MET A 254 -18.68 16.60 -6.55
CA MET A 254 -18.44 15.60 -7.59
C MET A 254 -17.65 16.24 -8.74
N MET A 255 -16.51 15.65 -9.08
CA MET A 255 -15.72 16.09 -10.23
C MET A 255 -16.29 15.51 -11.53
N CYS A 256 -16.19 16.25 -12.63
CA CYS A 256 -16.69 15.82 -13.93
C CYS A 256 -15.71 16.19 -15.06
N LYS A 257 -15.50 15.28 -16.00
CA LYS A 257 -14.80 15.52 -17.26
C LYS A 257 -15.27 14.54 -18.34
N THR A 258 -15.05 14.90 -19.59
CA THR A 258 -15.23 14.03 -20.76
C THR A 258 -13.87 13.93 -21.44
N ASP A 259 -13.38 12.70 -21.61
CA ASP A 259 -12.07 12.41 -22.17
C ASP A 259 -12.05 10.94 -22.66
N ASP A 260 -10.98 10.55 -23.34
CA ASP A 260 -10.75 9.15 -23.72
C ASP A 260 -10.06 8.39 -22.55
N PHE A 261 -10.62 7.24 -22.18
CA PHE A 261 -10.09 6.39 -21.10
C PHE A 261 -10.02 4.93 -21.53
N GLY A 262 -9.15 4.16 -20.86
CA GLY A 262 -9.32 2.71 -20.81
C GLY A 262 -10.65 2.41 -20.11
N TYR A 263 -11.54 1.69 -20.77
CA TYR A 263 -12.87 1.39 -20.24
C TYR A 263 -13.29 -0.02 -20.64
N LEU A 264 -13.90 -0.74 -19.70
CA LEU A 264 -14.40 -2.08 -19.88
C LEU A 264 -15.70 -2.28 -19.09
N THR A 265 -16.74 -2.80 -19.72
CA THR A 265 -17.91 -3.32 -19.01
C THR A 265 -17.74 -4.82 -18.79
N SER A 266 -17.74 -5.24 -17.53
CA SER A 266 -17.67 -6.64 -17.11
C SER A 266 -19.07 -7.17 -16.82
N GLN A 267 -19.55 -8.08 -17.67
CA GLN A 267 -20.84 -8.76 -17.43
C GLN A 267 -20.76 -9.73 -16.24
N GLU A 268 -19.61 -10.34 -16.00
CA GLU A 268 -19.41 -11.27 -14.88
C GLU A 268 -19.54 -10.56 -13.53
N LEU A 269 -19.04 -9.32 -13.44
CA LEU A 269 -19.07 -8.52 -12.22
C LEU A 269 -20.28 -7.59 -12.13
N ASP A 270 -21.09 -7.51 -13.20
CA ASP A 270 -22.12 -6.47 -13.39
C ASP A 270 -21.57 -5.06 -13.08
N ALA A 271 -20.42 -4.75 -13.67
CA ALA A 271 -19.64 -3.56 -13.32
C ALA A 271 -19.00 -2.88 -14.54
N ASP A 272 -18.88 -1.56 -14.44
CA ASP A 272 -18.06 -0.74 -15.33
C ASP A 272 -16.70 -0.47 -14.69
N ILE A 273 -15.63 -0.68 -15.46
CA ILE A 273 -14.23 -0.49 -15.04
C ILE A 273 -13.64 0.65 -15.88
N LEU A 274 -13.06 1.65 -15.20
CA LEU A 274 -12.49 2.83 -15.82
C LEU A 274 -11.04 3.00 -15.37
N GLU A 275 -10.11 3.00 -16.31
CA GLU A 275 -8.70 3.26 -16.05
C GLU A 275 -8.39 4.76 -16.18
N MET A 276 -7.91 5.37 -15.09
CA MET A 276 -7.47 6.76 -15.06
C MET A 276 -5.96 6.84 -14.82
N PRO A 277 -5.17 7.19 -15.85
CA PRO A 277 -3.71 7.24 -15.73
C PRO A 277 -3.25 8.46 -14.91
N TYR A 278 -2.21 8.24 -14.10
CA TYR A 278 -1.37 9.33 -13.62
C TYR A 278 -0.39 9.75 -14.72
N LYS A 279 0.20 10.95 -14.62
CA LYS A 279 1.19 11.45 -15.58
C LYS A 279 2.37 10.49 -15.76
N VAL A 280 2.74 9.79 -14.70
CA VAL A 280 3.72 8.71 -14.74
C VAL A 280 2.98 7.47 -15.23
N GLY A 281 3.05 7.20 -16.54
CA GLY A 281 2.25 6.16 -17.24
C GLY A 281 2.47 4.70 -16.83
N LEU A 282 3.04 4.46 -15.64
CA LEU A 282 3.20 3.15 -15.04
C LEU A 282 2.21 2.91 -13.88
N ILE A 283 1.47 3.92 -13.42
CA ILE A 283 0.50 3.77 -12.32
C ILE A 283 -0.87 4.24 -12.76
N TYR A 284 -1.87 3.45 -12.42
CA TYR A 284 -3.26 3.65 -12.80
C TYR A 284 -4.15 3.68 -11.56
N ALA A 285 -5.21 4.48 -11.61
CA ALA A 285 -6.37 4.30 -10.75
C ALA A 285 -7.43 3.53 -11.53
N CYS A 286 -7.96 2.47 -10.92
CA CYS A 286 -9.06 1.65 -11.43
C CYS A 286 -10.29 1.87 -10.57
#